data_AF-A0A9D3PS23-F1
#
_entry.id   AF-A0A9D3PS23-F1
#
_cell.length_a   1.000
_cell.length_b   1.000
_cell.length_c   1.000
_cell.angle_alpha   90.00
_cell.angle_beta   90.00
_cell.angle_gamma   90.00
#
_symmetry.space_group_name_H-M   'P 1'
#
loop_
_entity.id
_entity.type
_entity.pdbx_description
1 polymer ?
#
loop_
_entity_poly.entity_id
_entity_poly.type
_entity_poly.pdbx_seq_one_letter_code
_entity_poly.pdbx_strand_id
1 'polypeptide(L)'
;MAFRRRNKSYPFFSQEFLIQNHADIVFCLVVFILIGLMFEATAKTAFLFILPQYNTTTLSPEGEVSLYHYGWKDCITILFYFLITIILHAVVQEYVLDKVNRRLHLSKSKNTKLSECGQLCVFHLASSVWSLYILITEGYLLNMSSLWENYPHAQLRFQVKFFYLFQLAYWLHALPELYFQKVRKEEIPRQLKYISLYLLHITVAYLLNLTRVGLVLLFLQYISELGFHVSRLVYFTNESHHKLFDVWAVVFILTRMATLTLTVLAVGFGLARAENQGLDWEAGNFNTLLVRLIVLLMVCLTQAWLLWKFICFQLRRWREFRREQAARKKAAVKQPVRTLKRDSGHHENGVIKAENGASPRIKKAKAL
;
A
#
# COMPACT_ATOMS: atom_id res chain seq x y z
N MET A 1 -36.11 -13.60 -7.86
CA MET A 1 -36.32 -13.81 -6.42
C MET A 1 -35.14 -13.22 -5.66
N ALA A 2 -35.35 -12.13 -4.94
CA ALA A 2 -34.32 -11.43 -4.19
C ALA A 2 -33.87 -12.28 -2.99
N PHE A 3 -32.60 -12.65 -2.94
CA PHE A 3 -31.98 -13.23 -1.75
C PHE A 3 -31.89 -12.13 -0.68
N ARG A 4 -32.97 -11.96 0.09
CA ARG A 4 -32.95 -11.17 1.32
C ARG A 4 -32.01 -11.91 2.28
N ARG A 5 -30.76 -11.44 2.40
CA ARG A 5 -29.84 -11.89 3.46
C ARG A 5 -30.58 -11.68 4.78
N ARG A 6 -31.07 -12.77 5.38
CA ARG A 6 -31.61 -12.77 6.73
C ARG A 6 -30.47 -12.29 7.64
N ASN A 7 -30.61 -11.12 8.26
CA ASN A 7 -29.67 -10.66 9.28
C ASN A 7 -29.61 -11.74 10.36
N LYS A 8 -28.56 -12.55 10.36
CA LYS A 8 -28.28 -13.46 11.46
C LYS A 8 -27.95 -12.57 12.64
N SER A 9 -28.86 -12.48 13.60
CA SER A 9 -28.56 -11.88 14.89
C SER A 9 -27.60 -12.82 15.61
N TYR A 10 -26.35 -12.40 15.77
CA TYR A 10 -25.36 -13.13 16.55
C TYR A 10 -25.47 -12.71 18.01
N PRO A 11 -25.30 -13.63 18.98
CA PRO A 11 -25.25 -13.27 20.39
C PRO A 11 -24.17 -12.20 20.64
N PHE A 12 -24.43 -11.22 21.50
CA PHE A 12 -23.54 -10.08 21.76
C PHE A 12 -22.10 -10.47 22.13
N PHE A 13 -21.91 -11.56 22.88
CA PHE A 13 -20.59 -12.05 23.28
C PHE A 13 -19.98 -13.09 22.32
N SER A 14 -20.59 -13.29 21.15
CA SER A 14 -20.03 -14.21 20.17
C SER A 14 -18.88 -13.57 19.39
N GLN A 15 -17.91 -14.41 19.02
CA GLN A 15 -16.82 -14.02 18.13
C GLN A 15 -17.33 -13.41 16.81
N GLU A 16 -18.44 -13.92 16.28
CA GLU A 16 -19.04 -13.43 15.05
C GLU A 16 -19.63 -12.02 15.20
N PHE A 17 -20.23 -11.71 16.37
CA PHE A 17 -20.72 -10.37 16.66
C PHE A 17 -19.58 -9.35 16.73
N LEU A 18 -18.48 -9.68 17.43
CA LEU A 18 -17.29 -8.82 17.52
C LEU A 18 -16.71 -8.53 16.14
N ILE A 19 -16.52 -9.58 15.32
CA ILE A 19 -15.95 -9.42 13.97
C ILE A 19 -16.86 -8.56 13.08
N GLN A 20 -18.18 -8.68 13.20
CA GLN A 20 -19.10 -7.89 12.37
C GLN A 20 -19.20 -6.43 12.79
N ASN A 21 -19.14 -6.13 14.08
CA ASN A 21 -19.36 -4.79 14.62
C ASN A 21 -18.05 -4.14 15.12
N HIS A 22 -16.88 -4.68 14.79
CA HIS A 22 -15.59 -4.20 15.30
C HIS A 22 -15.38 -2.71 15.03
N ALA A 23 -15.75 -2.23 13.83
CA ALA A 23 -15.63 -0.83 13.46
C ALA A 23 -16.49 0.08 14.35
N ASP A 24 -17.74 -0.31 14.61
CA ASP A 24 -18.66 0.46 15.47
C ASP A 24 -18.22 0.44 16.93
N ILE A 25 -17.76 -0.71 17.45
CA ILE A 25 -17.24 -0.83 18.81
C ILE A 25 -16.01 0.07 18.99
N VAL A 26 -15.07 0.02 18.05
CA VAL A 26 -13.86 0.85 18.07
C VAL A 26 -14.22 2.33 17.90
N PHE A 27 -15.20 2.66 17.06
CA PHE A 27 -15.72 4.01 16.92
C PHE A 27 -16.29 4.55 18.24
N CYS A 28 -17.07 3.75 18.98
CA CYS A 28 -17.53 4.13 20.31
C CYS A 28 -16.38 4.43 21.27
N LEU A 29 -15.29 3.65 21.25
CA LEU A 29 -14.10 3.90 22.06
C LEU A 29 -13.41 5.21 21.69
N VAL A 30 -13.28 5.51 20.40
CA VAL A 30 -12.70 6.77 19.92
C VAL A 30 -13.58 7.95 20.35
N VAL A 31 -14.90 7.87 20.16
CA VAL A 31 -15.84 8.92 20.58
C VAL A 31 -15.78 9.13 22.08
N PHE A 32 -15.66 8.06 22.87
CA PHE A 32 -15.49 8.17 24.33
C PHE A 32 -14.23 8.98 24.70
N ILE A 33 -13.10 8.72 24.05
CA ILE A 33 -11.86 9.51 24.25
C ILE A 33 -12.07 10.97 23.84
N LEU A 34 -12.76 11.22 22.72
CA LEU A 34 -13.05 12.58 22.23
C LEU A 34 -14.00 13.35 23.16
N ILE A 35 -15.01 12.70 23.75
CA ILE A 35 -15.87 13.30 24.77
C ILE A 35 -15.04 13.70 26.00
N GLY A 36 -13.97 12.96 26.31
CA GLY A 36 -13.01 13.33 27.34
C GLY A 36 -12.36 14.71 27.14
N LEU A 37 -12.35 15.27 25.92
CA LEU A 37 -11.90 16.64 25.68
C LEU A 37 -12.89 17.71 26.16
N MET A 38 -14.17 17.37 26.33
CA MET A 38 -15.22 18.32 26.69
C MET A 38 -15.16 18.74 28.17
N PHE A 39 -14.50 17.95 29.02
CA PHE A 39 -14.37 18.23 30.44
C PHE A 39 -12.92 18.53 30.81
N GLU A 40 -12.69 19.62 31.53
CA GLU A 40 -11.36 20.08 31.92
C GLU A 40 -10.56 19.01 32.69
N ALA A 41 -11.23 18.26 33.57
CA ALA A 41 -10.62 17.19 34.35
C ALA A 41 -10.09 16.02 33.50
N THR A 42 -10.79 15.67 32.40
CA THR A 42 -10.43 14.55 31.53
C THR A 42 -9.62 14.98 30.30
N ALA A 43 -9.62 16.27 29.95
CA ALA A 43 -8.96 16.79 28.76
C ALA A 43 -7.46 16.52 28.75
N LYS A 44 -6.78 16.67 29.90
CA LYS A 44 -5.33 16.37 30.03
C LYS A 44 -5.01 14.93 29.65
N THR A 45 -5.87 13.99 30.03
CA THR A 45 -5.72 12.57 29.69
C THR A 45 -6.04 12.32 28.22
N ALA A 46 -7.10 12.94 27.68
CA ALA A 46 -7.46 12.80 26.27
C ALA A 46 -6.37 13.36 25.33
N PHE A 47 -5.72 14.47 25.67
CA PHE A 47 -4.60 15.01 24.90
C PHE A 47 -3.40 14.07 24.78
N LEU A 48 -3.18 13.20 25.77
CA LEU A 48 -2.14 12.16 25.73
C LEU A 48 -2.34 11.18 24.56
N PHE A 49 -3.60 10.89 24.23
CA PHE A 49 -3.97 10.01 23.13
C PHE A 49 -3.90 10.72 21.77
N ILE A 50 -4.29 11.99 21.70
CA ILE A 50 -4.56 12.66 20.43
C ILE A 50 -3.33 13.37 19.87
N LEU A 51 -2.56 14.06 20.71
CA LEU A 51 -1.46 14.92 20.23
C LEU A 51 -0.11 14.18 20.27
N PRO A 52 0.84 14.51 19.38
CA PRO A 52 2.21 14.09 19.52
C PRO A 52 2.81 14.58 20.86
N GLN A 53 3.52 13.71 21.56
CA GLN A 53 4.01 13.98 22.92
C GLN A 53 5.40 14.65 22.91
N TYR A 54 5.86 15.14 24.06
CA TYR A 54 7.21 15.73 24.21
C TYR A 54 7.45 16.98 23.34
N ASN A 55 6.50 17.91 23.36
CA ASN A 55 6.64 19.20 22.68
C ASN A 55 7.71 20.06 23.38
N THR A 56 8.67 20.55 22.60
CA THR A 56 9.73 21.49 22.97
C THR A 56 9.71 22.66 22.00
N THR A 57 8.56 23.30 21.87
CA THR A 57 8.40 24.47 20.99
C THR A 57 9.45 25.53 21.29
N THR A 58 10.13 26.00 20.25
CA THR A 58 11.09 27.10 20.33
C THR A 58 10.52 28.35 19.66
N LEU A 59 10.62 29.49 20.32
CA LEU A 59 10.29 30.80 19.76
C LEU A 59 11.46 31.27 18.88
N SER A 60 11.25 31.30 17.56
CA SER A 60 12.20 31.85 16.59
C SER A 60 11.77 33.28 16.19
N PRO A 61 12.67 34.16 15.74
CA PRO A 61 12.31 35.47 15.19
C PRO A 61 11.31 35.40 14.02
N GLU A 62 11.27 34.26 13.32
CA GLU A 62 10.39 33.97 12.19
C GLU A 62 9.03 33.37 12.61
N GLY A 63 8.82 33.11 13.91
CA GLY A 63 7.60 32.55 14.48
C GLY A 63 7.83 31.39 15.45
N GLU A 64 6.73 30.83 15.94
CA GLU A 64 6.73 29.69 16.85
C GLU A 64 6.97 28.38 16.06
N VAL A 65 8.06 27.65 16.38
CA VAL A 65 8.39 26.37 15.73
C VAL A 65 8.21 25.22 16.72
N SER A 66 7.15 24.44 16.55
CA SER A 66 6.88 23.26 17.39
C SER A 66 7.79 22.09 17.02
N LEU A 67 8.69 21.74 17.95
CA LEU A 67 9.63 20.63 17.85
C LEU A 67 9.28 19.56 18.88
N TYR A 68 9.59 18.31 18.58
CA TYR A 68 9.20 17.17 19.41
C TYR A 68 10.32 16.15 19.52
N HIS A 69 10.53 15.60 20.72
CA HIS A 69 11.36 14.40 20.93
C HIS A 69 10.52 13.13 20.83
N TYR A 70 11.14 11.97 20.61
CA TYR A 70 10.44 10.69 20.77
C TYR A 70 10.37 10.29 22.25
N GLY A 71 9.39 9.45 22.61
CA GLY A 71 9.42 8.77 23.91
C GLY A 71 8.22 7.87 24.17
N TRP A 72 8.15 7.29 25.37
CA TRP A 72 7.25 6.18 25.69
C TRP A 72 5.76 6.55 25.64
N LYS A 73 5.40 7.80 25.94
CA LYS A 73 4.04 8.32 25.79
C LYS A 73 3.54 8.29 24.35
N ASP A 74 4.44 8.24 23.36
CA ASP A 74 4.04 8.08 21.95
C ASP A 74 3.34 6.74 21.70
N CYS A 75 3.58 5.70 22.53
CA CYS A 75 2.85 4.43 22.44
C CYS A 75 1.34 4.61 22.67
N ILE A 76 0.96 5.55 23.53
CA ILE A 76 -0.45 5.86 23.82
C ILE A 76 -1.07 6.59 22.62
N THR A 77 -0.33 7.51 22.01
CA THR A 77 -0.72 8.17 20.77
C THR A 77 -0.85 7.17 19.61
N ILE A 78 0.12 6.26 19.46
CA ILE A 78 0.07 5.18 18.47
C ILE A 78 -1.16 4.29 18.70
N LEU A 79 -1.49 3.95 19.95
CA LEU A 79 -2.68 3.18 20.28
C LEU A 79 -3.97 3.90 19.86
N PHE A 80 -4.06 5.20 20.07
CA PHE A 80 -5.22 5.98 19.62
C PHE A 80 -5.36 5.96 18.10
N TYR A 81 -4.28 6.26 17.37
CA TYR A 81 -4.31 6.23 15.91
C TYR A 81 -4.49 4.82 15.34
N PHE A 82 -4.08 3.79 16.06
CA PHE A 82 -4.37 2.39 15.73
C PHE A 82 -5.88 2.14 15.69
N LEU A 83 -6.64 2.66 16.68
CA LEU A 83 -8.11 2.59 16.68
C LEU A 83 -8.70 3.36 15.49
N ILE A 84 -8.17 4.55 15.21
CA ILE A 84 -8.58 5.34 14.03
C ILE A 84 -8.34 4.55 12.74
N THR A 85 -7.19 3.89 12.59
CA THR A 85 -6.88 3.11 11.38
C THR A 85 -7.79 1.89 11.19
N ILE A 86 -8.28 1.26 12.27
CA ILE A 86 -9.31 0.21 12.19
C ILE A 86 -10.60 0.76 11.58
N ILE A 87 -11.05 1.93 12.04
CA ILE A 87 -12.26 2.60 11.53
C ILE A 87 -12.06 2.99 10.06
N LEU A 88 -10.93 3.60 9.72
CA LEU A 88 -10.60 3.99 8.34
C LEU A 88 -10.59 2.79 7.40
N HIS A 89 -9.99 1.68 7.82
CA HIS A 89 -9.95 0.46 7.03
C HIS A 89 -11.37 -0.09 6.77
N ALA A 90 -12.24 -0.12 7.79
CA ALA A 90 -13.63 -0.54 7.65
C ALA A 90 -14.41 0.39 6.69
N VAL A 91 -14.23 1.71 6.81
CA VAL A 91 -14.85 2.70 5.91
C VAL A 91 -14.40 2.48 4.46
N VAL A 92 -13.10 2.31 4.21
CA VAL A 92 -12.59 2.01 2.86
C VAL A 92 -13.16 0.70 2.35
N GLN A 93 -13.26 -0.32 3.21
CA GLN A 93 -13.81 -1.62 2.84
C GLN A 93 -15.27 -1.49 2.39
N GLU A 94 -16.12 -0.88 3.20
CA GLU A 94 -17.56 -0.80 2.97
C GLU A 94 -17.91 0.16 1.81
N TYR A 95 -17.35 1.37 1.84
CA TYR A 95 -17.77 2.44 0.94
C TYR A 95 -17.06 2.43 -0.41
N VAL A 96 -15.88 1.83 -0.50
CA VAL A 96 -15.09 1.77 -1.74
C VAL A 96 -15.03 0.34 -2.26
N LEU A 97 -14.40 -0.57 -1.52
CA LEU A 97 -14.01 -1.89 -2.05
C LEU A 97 -15.21 -2.81 -2.25
N ASP A 98 -16.16 -2.83 -1.32
CA ASP A 98 -17.36 -3.65 -1.44
C ASP A 98 -18.30 -3.14 -2.54
N LYS A 99 -18.27 -1.84 -2.87
CA LYS A 99 -18.98 -1.30 -4.04
C LYS A 99 -18.32 -1.77 -5.34
N VAL A 100 -17.00 -1.73 -5.43
CA VAL A 100 -16.23 -2.22 -6.58
C VAL A 100 -16.41 -3.72 -6.78
N ASN A 101 -16.31 -4.51 -5.71
CA ASN A 101 -16.53 -5.97 -5.73
C ASN A 101 -17.93 -6.33 -6.26
N ARG A 102 -18.97 -5.59 -5.85
CA ARG A 102 -20.34 -5.79 -6.33
C ARG A 102 -20.51 -5.49 -7.82
N ARG A 103 -19.67 -4.62 -8.39
CA ARG A 103 -19.69 -4.27 -9.83
C ARG A 103 -18.93 -5.28 -10.69
N LEU A 104 -17.80 -5.80 -10.21
CA LEU A 104 -16.89 -6.62 -11.01
C LEU A 104 -17.26 -8.11 -11.08
N HIS A 105 -18.22 -8.58 -10.28
CA HIS A 105 -18.72 -9.97 -10.28
C HIS A 105 -17.61 -11.06 -10.33
N LEU A 106 -16.49 -10.84 -9.63
CA LEU A 106 -15.36 -11.77 -9.65
C LEU A 106 -15.61 -12.98 -8.73
N SER A 107 -14.85 -14.05 -8.96
CA SER A 107 -14.83 -15.22 -8.06
C SER A 107 -14.45 -14.83 -6.62
N LYS A 108 -14.89 -15.63 -5.63
CA LYS A 108 -14.60 -15.39 -4.20
C LYS A 108 -13.10 -15.20 -3.91
N SER A 109 -12.24 -16.01 -4.53
CA SER A 109 -10.79 -15.93 -4.39
C SER A 109 -10.20 -14.64 -4.99
N LYS A 110 -10.72 -14.20 -6.16
CA LYS A 110 -10.32 -12.92 -6.77
C LYS A 110 -10.80 -11.72 -5.93
N ASN A 111 -12.01 -11.76 -5.38
CA ASN A 111 -12.54 -10.69 -4.52
C ASN A 111 -11.70 -10.48 -3.26
N THR A 112 -11.32 -11.54 -2.53
CA THR A 112 -10.45 -11.40 -1.34
C THR A 112 -9.13 -10.72 -1.69
N LYS A 113 -8.52 -11.11 -2.82
CA LYS A 113 -7.28 -10.52 -3.31
C LYS A 113 -7.46 -9.07 -3.77
N LEU A 114 -8.59 -8.73 -4.38
CA LEU A 114 -8.92 -7.37 -4.79
C LEU A 114 -9.11 -6.47 -3.57
N SER A 115 -9.78 -6.95 -2.51
CA SER A 115 -9.92 -6.21 -1.27
C SER A 115 -8.58 -5.98 -0.57
N GLU A 116 -7.72 -7.00 -0.43
CA GLU A 116 -6.35 -6.83 0.12
C GLU A 116 -5.55 -5.80 -0.69
N CYS A 117 -5.57 -5.90 -2.03
CA CYS A 117 -4.85 -4.95 -2.89
C CYS A 117 -5.46 -3.56 -2.85
N GLY A 118 -6.78 -3.44 -2.73
CA GLY A 118 -7.50 -2.19 -2.66
C GLY A 118 -7.16 -1.41 -1.38
N GLN A 119 -7.16 -2.09 -0.23
CA GLN A 119 -6.78 -1.48 1.05
C GLN A 119 -5.34 -0.95 1.01
N LEU A 120 -4.40 -1.80 0.56
CA LEU A 120 -3.00 -1.41 0.45
C LEU A 120 -2.78 -0.30 -0.60
N CYS A 121 -3.54 -0.30 -1.70
CA CYS A 121 -3.49 0.76 -2.70
C CYS A 121 -3.90 2.12 -2.12
N VAL A 122 -5.01 2.17 -1.37
CA VAL A 122 -5.49 3.42 -0.73
C VAL A 122 -4.46 3.91 0.27
N PHE A 123 -3.96 3.03 1.13
CA PHE A 123 -2.95 3.39 2.12
C PHE A 123 -1.64 3.87 1.48
N HIS A 124 -1.08 3.13 0.54
CA HIS A 124 0.18 3.52 -0.11
C HIS A 124 0.03 4.81 -0.92
N LEU A 125 -1.14 5.08 -1.52
CA LEU A 125 -1.41 6.36 -2.18
C LEU A 125 -1.38 7.51 -1.17
N ALA A 126 -2.19 7.42 -0.10
CA ALA A 126 -2.28 8.45 0.93
C ALA A 126 -0.92 8.70 1.59
N SER A 127 -0.21 7.63 1.97
CA SER A 127 1.11 7.73 2.62
C SER A 127 2.20 8.22 1.68
N SER A 128 2.15 7.90 0.38
CA SER A 128 3.10 8.45 -0.60
C SER A 128 2.89 9.94 -0.82
N VAL A 129 1.63 10.39 -0.93
CA VAL A 129 1.31 11.82 -1.05
C VAL A 129 1.74 12.59 0.20
N TRP A 130 1.43 12.06 1.39
CA TRP A 130 1.80 12.70 2.65
C TRP A 130 3.32 12.75 2.85
N SER A 131 4.05 11.65 2.62
CA SER A 131 5.51 11.67 2.72
C SER A 131 6.15 12.60 1.69
N LEU A 132 5.64 12.65 0.45
CA LEU A 132 6.10 13.61 -0.56
C LEU A 132 5.90 15.06 -0.12
N TYR A 133 4.74 15.37 0.48
CA TYR A 133 4.46 16.70 1.03
C TYR A 133 5.48 17.08 2.12
N ILE A 134 5.78 16.18 3.05
CA ILE A 134 6.79 16.43 4.10
C ILE A 134 8.17 16.61 3.47
N LEU A 135 8.54 15.76 2.51
CA LEU A 135 9.84 15.81 1.84
C LEU A 135 10.07 17.13 1.11
N ILE A 136 9.03 17.70 0.50
CA ILE A 136 9.08 19.01 -0.17
C ILE A 136 9.16 20.14 0.85
N THR A 137 8.28 20.13 1.86
CA THR A 137 8.19 21.22 2.85
C THR A 137 9.42 21.31 3.76
N GLU A 138 10.04 20.18 4.09
CA GLU A 138 11.29 20.14 4.87
C GLU A 138 12.56 20.24 4.00
N GLY A 139 12.43 20.25 2.66
CA GLY A 139 13.55 20.41 1.74
C GLY A 139 14.50 19.20 1.66
N TYR A 140 14.11 18.01 2.13
CA TYR A 140 14.99 16.84 2.19
C TYR A 140 15.40 16.29 0.82
N LEU A 141 14.65 16.60 -0.25
CA LEU A 141 14.98 16.16 -1.62
C LEU A 141 16.00 17.06 -2.33
N LEU A 142 16.13 18.32 -1.89
CA LEU A 142 16.98 19.31 -2.57
C LEU A 142 18.45 19.15 -2.17
N ASN A 143 18.71 18.81 -0.91
CA ASN A 143 20.06 18.66 -0.38
C ASN A 143 20.25 17.24 0.16
N MET A 144 20.87 16.35 -0.62
CA MET A 144 21.07 14.95 -0.25
C MET A 144 21.86 14.80 1.06
N SER A 145 22.84 15.67 1.30
CA SER A 145 23.66 15.63 2.51
C SER A 145 22.90 15.97 3.78
N SER A 146 21.81 16.75 3.67
CA SER A 146 20.92 17.08 4.80
C SER A 146 20.28 15.85 5.47
N LEU A 147 20.30 14.70 4.80
CA LEU A 147 19.79 13.45 5.33
C LEU A 147 20.66 12.88 6.47
N TRP A 148 21.95 13.22 6.53
CA TRP A 148 22.88 12.75 7.57
C TRP A 148 23.68 13.87 8.24
N GLU A 149 23.78 15.04 7.62
CA GLU A 149 24.37 16.23 8.25
C GLU A 149 23.59 16.61 9.52
N ASN A 150 24.33 17.06 10.54
CA ASN A 150 23.79 17.44 11.84
C ASN A 150 22.97 16.32 12.53
N TYR A 151 23.22 15.06 12.17
CA TYR A 151 22.78 13.94 12.99
C TYR A 151 23.39 14.07 14.39
N PRO A 152 22.67 13.78 15.50
CA PRO A 152 21.32 13.21 15.55
C PRO A 152 20.21 14.25 15.33
N HIS A 153 19.19 13.87 14.54
CA HIS A 153 17.97 14.67 14.34
C HIS A 153 16.95 14.44 15.47
N ALA A 154 17.38 14.63 16.72
CA ALA A 154 16.59 14.31 17.91
C ALA A 154 15.31 15.14 18.05
N GLN A 155 15.28 16.34 17.47
CA GLN A 155 14.12 17.22 17.42
C GLN A 155 13.40 17.07 16.08
N LEU A 156 12.13 16.65 16.14
CA LEU A 156 11.28 16.39 14.98
C LEU A 156 10.23 17.49 14.84
N ARG A 157 9.99 17.95 13.61
CA ARG A 157 8.80 18.76 13.34
C ARG A 157 7.53 17.96 13.58
N PHE A 158 6.45 18.64 13.95
CA PHE A 158 5.12 18.03 14.14
C PHE A 158 4.77 17.04 13.02
N GLN A 159 4.87 17.47 11.76
CA GLN A 159 4.46 16.65 10.61
C GLN A 159 5.30 15.38 10.44
N VAL A 160 6.61 15.46 10.70
CA VAL A 160 7.52 14.31 10.63
C VAL A 160 7.18 13.32 11.73
N LYS A 161 7.09 13.80 12.98
CA LYS A 161 6.75 12.94 14.11
C LYS A 161 5.39 12.28 13.90
N PHE A 162 4.38 13.09 13.56
CA PHE A 162 3.02 12.62 13.38
C PHE A 162 2.91 11.56 12.26
N PHE A 163 3.66 11.75 11.15
CA PHE A 163 3.77 10.75 10.11
C PHE A 163 4.25 9.40 10.66
N TYR A 164 5.39 9.36 11.37
CA TYR A 164 5.93 8.11 11.93
C TYR A 164 4.96 7.41 12.88
N LEU A 165 4.31 8.16 13.79
CA LEU A 165 3.34 7.59 14.72
C LEU A 165 2.15 6.98 13.98
N PHE A 166 1.63 7.65 12.95
CA PHE A 166 0.54 7.14 12.14
C PHE A 166 0.95 5.92 11.31
N GLN A 167 2.17 5.91 10.75
CA GLN A 167 2.67 4.74 10.01
C GLN A 167 2.79 3.51 10.92
N LEU A 168 3.27 3.68 12.15
CA LEU A 168 3.32 2.59 13.15
C LEU A 168 1.91 2.11 13.52
N ALA A 169 0.99 3.05 13.78
CA ALA A 169 -0.41 2.74 14.07
C ALA A 169 -1.05 1.91 12.95
N TYR A 170 -0.87 2.30 11.69
CA TYR A 170 -1.39 1.55 10.55
C TYR A 170 -0.79 0.14 10.49
N TRP A 171 0.51 -0.03 10.57
CA TRP A 171 1.08 -1.39 10.47
C TRP A 171 0.72 -2.27 11.68
N LEU A 172 0.46 -1.68 12.85
CA LEU A 172 -0.10 -2.40 14.00
C LEU A 172 -1.56 -2.82 13.77
N HIS A 173 -2.39 -1.96 13.15
CA HIS A 173 -3.79 -2.26 12.84
C HIS A 173 -3.94 -3.48 11.93
N ALA A 174 -2.96 -3.71 11.06
CA ALA A 174 -2.97 -4.85 10.16
C ALA A 174 -2.97 -6.19 10.90
N LEU A 175 -2.51 -6.26 12.15
CA LEU A 175 -2.47 -7.49 12.97
C LEU A 175 -3.86 -8.00 13.36
N PRO A 176 -4.71 -7.24 14.09
CA PRO A 176 -6.08 -7.67 14.38
C PRO A 176 -6.91 -7.80 13.10
N GLU A 177 -6.59 -7.05 12.03
CA GLU A 177 -7.31 -7.16 10.76
C GLU A 177 -7.14 -8.55 10.11
N LEU A 178 -5.99 -9.24 10.32
CA LEU A 178 -5.85 -10.64 9.89
C LEU A 178 -6.94 -11.54 10.48
N TYR A 179 -7.35 -11.25 11.71
CA TYR A 179 -8.39 -11.95 12.43
C TYR A 179 -9.79 -11.50 11.97
N PHE A 180 -10.05 -10.20 11.89
CA PHE A 180 -11.34 -9.66 11.45
C PHE A 180 -11.70 -10.10 10.02
N GLN A 181 -10.73 -10.16 9.11
CA GLN A 181 -10.94 -10.64 7.74
C GLN A 181 -10.99 -12.16 7.59
N LYS A 182 -10.75 -12.91 8.67
CA LYS A 182 -10.63 -14.38 8.65
C LYS A 182 -9.66 -14.85 7.58
N VAL A 183 -8.46 -14.26 7.55
CA VAL A 183 -7.40 -14.61 6.59
C VAL A 183 -7.08 -16.11 6.70
N ARG A 184 -6.88 -16.77 5.56
CA ARG A 184 -6.54 -18.19 5.51
C ARG A 184 -5.23 -18.46 6.27
N LYS A 185 -5.19 -19.51 7.09
CA LYS A 185 -4.02 -19.87 7.92
C LYS A 185 -2.70 -19.96 7.13
N GLU A 186 -2.77 -20.41 5.88
CA GLU A 186 -1.63 -20.51 4.96
C GLU A 186 -1.04 -19.14 4.57
N GLU A 187 -1.86 -18.08 4.59
CA GLU A 187 -1.46 -16.72 4.21
C GLU A 187 -0.95 -15.89 5.38
N ILE A 188 -1.35 -16.23 6.61
CA ILE A 188 -0.97 -15.48 7.83
C ILE A 188 0.55 -15.32 7.96
N PRO A 189 1.40 -16.38 7.81
CA PRO A 189 2.84 -16.21 7.95
C PRO A 189 3.45 -15.27 6.90
N ARG A 190 2.86 -15.21 5.70
CA ARG A 190 3.30 -14.27 4.66
C ARG A 190 2.98 -12.84 5.09
N GLN A 191 1.76 -12.58 5.53
CA GLN A 191 1.31 -11.22 5.89
C GLN A 191 2.03 -10.72 7.14
N LEU A 192 2.19 -11.57 8.17
CA LEU A 192 2.95 -11.24 9.38
C LEU A 192 4.38 -10.81 9.06
N LYS A 193 5.08 -11.53 8.17
CA LYS A 193 6.45 -11.14 7.77
C LYS A 193 6.49 -9.73 7.16
N TYR A 194 5.54 -9.39 6.29
CA TYR A 194 5.46 -8.05 5.71
C TYR A 194 5.17 -6.98 6.78
N ILE A 195 4.19 -7.23 7.65
CA ILE A 195 3.83 -6.32 8.76
C ILE A 195 5.05 -6.10 9.67
N SER A 196 5.73 -7.17 10.09
CA SER A 196 6.91 -7.09 10.93
C SER A 196 8.06 -6.32 10.28
N LEU A 197 8.29 -6.47 8.97
CA LEU A 197 9.33 -5.73 8.26
C LEU A 197 9.04 -4.22 8.27
N TYR A 198 7.80 -3.80 8.04
CA TYR A 198 7.44 -2.38 8.12
C TYR A 198 7.60 -1.84 9.54
N LEU A 199 7.03 -2.53 10.54
CA LEU A 199 7.16 -2.13 11.94
C LEU A 199 8.62 -2.02 12.38
N LEU A 200 9.46 -2.97 11.97
CA LEU A 200 10.88 -2.97 12.27
C LEU A 200 11.58 -1.73 11.67
N HIS A 201 11.44 -1.49 10.36
CA HIS A 201 12.15 -0.38 9.70
C HIS A 201 11.66 0.98 10.17
N ILE A 202 10.34 1.15 10.37
CA ILE A 202 9.78 2.41 10.86
C ILE A 202 10.24 2.67 12.29
N THR A 203 10.18 1.67 13.18
CA THR A 203 10.64 1.79 14.58
C THR A 203 12.13 2.08 14.65
N VAL A 204 12.96 1.38 13.87
CA VAL A 204 14.42 1.59 13.85
C VAL A 204 14.76 3.00 13.36
N ALA A 205 14.13 3.47 12.29
CA ALA A 205 14.34 4.83 11.81
C ALA A 205 13.91 5.89 12.83
N TYR A 206 12.81 5.65 13.53
CA TYR A 206 12.27 6.55 14.55
C TYR A 206 13.13 6.60 15.82
N LEU A 207 13.48 5.45 16.39
CA LEU A 207 14.22 5.36 17.66
C LEU A 207 15.70 5.72 17.51
N LEU A 208 16.31 5.48 16.35
CA LEU A 208 17.72 5.83 16.11
C LEU A 208 17.91 7.26 15.59
N ASN A 209 16.87 8.10 15.58
CA ASN A 209 16.89 9.44 15.01
C ASN A 209 17.35 9.50 13.54
N LEU A 210 17.09 8.43 12.77
CA LEU A 210 17.37 8.35 11.33
C LEU A 210 16.15 8.76 10.51
N THR A 211 15.33 9.68 11.05
CA THR A 211 13.98 9.97 10.56
C THR A 211 13.97 10.58 9.16
N ARG A 212 14.97 11.40 8.82
CA ARG A 212 15.10 11.99 7.47
C ARG A 212 15.36 10.93 6.41
N VAL A 213 16.38 10.08 6.63
CA VAL A 213 16.69 8.94 5.74
C VAL A 213 15.48 8.01 5.67
N GLY A 214 14.92 7.62 6.82
CA GLY A 214 13.78 6.71 6.88
C GLY A 214 12.56 7.24 6.12
N LEU A 215 12.31 8.56 6.13
CA LEU A 215 11.18 9.16 5.43
C LEU A 215 11.33 9.03 3.90
N VAL A 216 12.53 9.30 3.38
CA VAL A 216 12.85 9.12 1.95
C VAL A 216 12.72 7.64 1.57
N LEU A 217 13.25 6.73 2.39
CA LEU A 217 13.16 5.29 2.14
C LEU A 217 11.72 4.78 2.15
N LEU A 218 10.88 5.26 3.08
CA LEU A 218 9.46 4.93 3.15
C LEU A 218 8.69 5.46 1.94
N PHE A 219 8.95 6.70 1.52
CA PHE A 219 8.35 7.27 0.31
C PHE A 219 8.67 6.41 -0.93
N LEU A 220 9.95 6.10 -1.13
CA LEU A 220 10.41 5.23 -2.22
C LEU A 220 9.75 3.84 -2.16
N GLN A 221 9.68 3.23 -0.98
CA GLN A 221 9.02 1.94 -0.81
C GLN A 221 7.52 2.01 -1.13
N TYR A 222 6.82 3.01 -0.62
CA TYR A 222 5.37 3.15 -0.79
C TYR A 222 4.97 3.46 -2.24
N ILE A 223 5.74 4.29 -2.96
CA ILE A 223 5.42 4.57 -4.37
C ILE A 223 5.60 3.32 -5.25
N SER A 224 6.62 2.50 -4.95
CA SER A 224 6.85 1.23 -5.64
C SER A 224 5.74 0.21 -5.37
N GLU A 225 5.30 0.06 -4.11
CA GLU A 225 4.20 -0.83 -3.74
C GLU A 225 2.85 -0.33 -4.29
N LEU A 226 2.62 0.98 -4.32
CA LEU A 226 1.44 1.57 -4.96
C LEU A 226 1.37 1.14 -6.42
N GLY A 227 2.47 1.27 -7.17
CA GLY A 227 2.55 0.81 -8.57
C GLY A 227 2.19 -0.66 -8.73
N PHE A 228 2.63 -1.52 -7.79
CA PHE A 228 2.28 -2.95 -7.79
C PHE A 228 0.77 -3.16 -7.60
N HIS A 229 0.19 -2.53 -6.58
CA HIS A 229 -1.22 -2.70 -6.24
C HIS A 229 -2.14 -2.13 -7.31
N VAL A 230 -1.82 -0.97 -7.89
CA VAL A 230 -2.54 -0.41 -9.04
C VAL A 230 -2.48 -1.35 -10.24
N SER A 231 -1.29 -1.88 -10.59
CA SER A 231 -1.13 -2.87 -11.67
C SER A 231 -1.98 -4.11 -11.45
N ARG A 232 -2.03 -4.60 -10.22
CA ARG A 232 -2.81 -5.79 -9.86
C ARG A 232 -4.31 -5.53 -9.87
N LEU A 233 -4.78 -4.36 -9.42
CA LEU A 233 -6.19 -3.97 -9.49
C LEU A 233 -6.68 -3.81 -10.94
N VAL A 234 -5.90 -3.14 -11.78
CA VAL A 234 -6.21 -3.00 -13.22
C VAL A 234 -6.27 -4.37 -13.90
N TYR A 235 -5.32 -5.26 -13.58
CA TYR A 235 -5.31 -6.62 -14.12
C TYR A 235 -6.55 -7.45 -13.72
N PHE A 236 -7.08 -7.26 -12.50
CA PHE A 236 -8.32 -7.93 -12.09
C PHE A 236 -9.55 -7.46 -12.88
N THR A 237 -9.56 -6.21 -13.33
CA THR A 237 -10.64 -5.65 -14.15
C THR A 237 -10.48 -6.02 -15.62
N ASN A 238 -9.25 -6.00 -16.14
CA ASN A 238 -8.96 -6.30 -17.53
C ASN A 238 -7.62 -7.03 -17.68
N GLU A 239 -7.69 -8.33 -17.94
CA GLU A 239 -6.53 -9.22 -18.02
C GLU A 239 -5.58 -8.87 -19.19
N SER A 240 -6.00 -8.05 -20.16
CA SER A 240 -5.16 -7.62 -21.30
C SER A 240 -4.07 -6.57 -20.95
N HIS A 241 -4.14 -5.95 -19.77
CA HIS A 241 -3.31 -4.79 -19.40
C HIS A 241 -1.98 -5.17 -18.71
N HIS A 242 -1.20 -6.07 -19.32
CA HIS A 242 0.08 -6.51 -18.76
C HIS A 242 1.15 -5.40 -18.71
N LYS A 243 1.02 -4.36 -19.54
CA LYS A 243 1.98 -3.25 -19.65
C LYS A 243 2.23 -2.54 -18.31
N LEU A 244 1.21 -2.45 -17.45
CA LEU A 244 1.36 -1.74 -16.17
C LEU A 244 2.30 -2.47 -15.21
N PHE A 245 2.30 -3.81 -15.25
CA PHE A 245 3.28 -4.62 -14.52
C PHE A 245 4.70 -4.45 -15.05
N ASP A 246 4.88 -4.17 -16.34
CA ASP A 246 6.20 -3.93 -16.91
C ASP A 246 6.75 -2.56 -16.46
N VAL A 247 5.90 -1.52 -16.47
CA VAL A 247 6.24 -0.21 -15.90
C VAL A 247 6.58 -0.34 -14.42
N TRP A 248 5.74 -1.03 -13.65
CA TRP A 248 6.01 -1.30 -12.23
C TRP A 248 7.33 -2.05 -12.04
N ALA A 249 7.66 -3.04 -12.87
CA ALA A 249 8.90 -3.80 -12.74
C ALA A 249 10.14 -2.90 -12.90
N VAL A 250 10.10 -1.93 -13.82
CA VAL A 250 11.17 -0.94 -13.98
C VAL A 250 11.26 -0.04 -12.75
N VAL A 251 10.13 0.52 -12.31
CA VAL A 251 10.07 1.37 -11.11
C VAL A 251 10.59 0.63 -9.89
N PHE A 252 10.17 -0.62 -9.69
CA PHE A 252 10.60 -1.48 -8.58
C PHE A 252 12.13 -1.58 -8.53
N ILE A 253 12.79 -1.93 -9.65
CA ILE A 253 14.25 -2.06 -9.70
C ILE A 253 14.94 -0.73 -9.41
N LEU A 254 14.48 0.37 -10.01
CA LEU A 254 15.01 1.72 -9.73
C LEU A 254 14.87 2.08 -8.25
N THR A 255 13.74 1.77 -7.64
CA THR A 255 13.52 1.98 -6.21
C THR A 255 14.51 1.18 -5.37
N ARG A 256 14.77 -0.10 -5.67
CA ARG A 256 15.76 -0.90 -4.91
C ARG A 256 17.17 -0.32 -5.02
N MET A 257 17.56 0.08 -6.23
CA MET A 257 18.85 0.73 -6.46
C MET A 257 18.96 2.03 -5.65
N ALA A 258 17.94 2.89 -5.73
CA ALA A 258 17.90 4.14 -4.97
C ALA A 258 17.94 3.88 -3.46
N THR A 259 17.14 2.95 -2.93
CA THR A 259 17.13 2.60 -1.51
C THR A 259 18.51 2.12 -1.02
N LEU A 260 19.16 1.22 -1.75
CA LEU A 260 20.49 0.71 -1.38
C LEU A 260 21.54 1.81 -1.43
N THR A 261 21.59 2.57 -2.54
CA THR A 261 22.53 3.66 -2.71
C THR A 261 22.36 4.72 -1.63
N LEU A 262 21.14 5.16 -1.34
CA LEU A 262 20.87 6.15 -0.30
C LEU A 262 21.27 5.67 1.09
N THR A 263 20.99 4.40 1.41
CA THR A 263 21.33 3.86 2.73
C THR A 263 22.85 3.76 2.89
N VAL A 264 23.57 3.29 1.87
CA VAL A 264 25.04 3.21 1.88
C VAL A 264 25.66 4.61 1.93
N LEU A 265 25.14 5.57 1.16
CA LEU A 265 25.62 6.95 1.18
C LEU A 265 25.39 7.61 2.54
N ALA A 266 24.16 7.57 3.06
CA ALA A 266 23.81 8.27 4.28
C ALA A 266 24.39 7.59 5.54
N VAL A 267 24.15 6.29 5.71
CA VAL A 267 24.54 5.55 6.91
C VAL A 267 25.98 5.04 6.79
N GLY A 268 26.37 4.52 5.62
CA GLY A 268 27.69 3.91 5.42
C GLY A 268 28.82 4.93 5.27
N PHE A 269 28.60 6.04 4.57
CA PHE A 269 29.63 7.06 4.34
C PHE A 269 29.38 8.36 5.10
N GLY A 270 28.15 8.88 5.06
CA GLY A 270 27.78 10.16 5.67
C GLY A 270 28.00 10.15 7.18
N LEU A 271 27.29 9.28 7.90
CA LEU A 271 27.48 9.12 9.35
C LEU A 271 28.88 8.61 9.73
N ALA A 272 29.54 7.85 8.85
CA ALA A 272 30.91 7.38 9.08
C ALA A 272 31.98 8.46 9.01
N ARG A 273 31.68 9.61 8.40
CA ARG A 273 32.57 10.77 8.32
C ARG A 273 32.17 11.89 9.28
N ALA A 274 31.03 11.76 9.95
CA ALA A 274 30.63 12.71 10.98
C ALA A 274 31.58 12.65 12.18
N GLU A 275 31.87 13.80 12.79
CA GLU A 275 32.79 13.92 13.92
C GLU A 275 32.25 13.28 15.20
N ASN A 276 30.92 13.24 15.34
CA ASN A 276 30.22 12.75 16.52
C ASN A 276 30.03 11.22 16.54
N GLN A 277 31.10 10.45 16.29
CA GLN A 277 31.04 9.00 16.40
C GLN A 277 31.03 8.58 17.86
N GLY A 278 29.99 7.88 18.28
CA GLY A 278 29.79 7.50 19.67
C GLY A 278 28.36 7.09 19.97
N LEU A 279 28.13 6.79 21.25
CA LEU A 279 26.82 6.49 21.80
C LEU A 279 26.53 7.49 22.91
N ASP A 280 25.50 8.31 22.73
CA ASP A 280 25.00 9.25 23.73
C ASP A 280 23.47 9.18 23.75
N TRP A 281 22.93 8.63 24.83
CA TRP A 281 21.49 8.45 25.00
C TRP A 281 20.75 9.75 25.27
N GLU A 282 21.40 10.73 25.91
CA GLU A 282 20.78 12.01 26.24
C GLU A 282 20.70 12.90 24.99
N ALA A 283 21.77 12.94 24.19
CA ALA A 283 21.77 13.62 22.91
C ALA A 283 21.00 12.87 21.81
N GLY A 284 20.64 11.60 22.05
CA GLY A 284 20.02 10.72 21.05
C GLY A 284 20.95 10.34 19.90
N ASN A 285 22.27 10.33 20.15
CA ASN A 285 23.29 9.95 19.18
C ASN A 285 23.56 8.45 19.25
N PHE A 286 23.26 7.75 18.17
CA PHE A 286 23.50 6.31 18.03
C PHE A 286 24.56 5.98 16.97
N ASN A 287 25.39 6.95 16.58
CA ASN A 287 26.37 6.81 15.51
C ASN A 287 27.61 5.99 15.92
N THR A 288 27.40 4.70 16.19
CA THR A 288 28.48 3.73 16.39
C THR A 288 28.65 2.85 15.15
N LEU A 289 29.85 2.31 14.94
CA LEU A 289 30.11 1.38 13.85
C LEU A 289 29.14 0.19 13.87
N LEU A 290 28.87 -0.36 15.05
CA LEU A 290 27.95 -1.50 15.22
C LEU A 290 26.53 -1.14 14.76
N VAL A 291 25.98 -0.02 15.22
CA VAL A 291 24.63 0.43 14.83
C VAL A 291 24.56 0.66 13.32
N ARG A 292 25.57 1.32 12.73
CA ARG A 292 25.62 1.53 11.26
C ARG A 292 25.60 0.21 10.50
N LEU A 293 26.43 -0.76 10.90
CA LEU A 293 26.49 -2.08 10.26
C LEU A 293 25.18 -2.85 10.41
N ILE A 294 24.51 -2.78 11.58
CA ILE A 294 23.21 -3.41 11.80
C ILE A 294 22.15 -2.79 10.89
N VAL A 295 22.08 -1.46 10.80
CA VAL A 295 21.13 -0.76 9.92
C VAL A 295 21.38 -1.12 8.46
N LEU A 296 22.63 -1.08 8.00
CA LEU A 296 23.00 -1.47 6.64
C LEU A 296 22.63 -2.93 6.35
N LEU A 297 22.97 -3.85 7.25
CA LEU A 297 22.65 -5.27 7.09
C LEU A 297 21.13 -5.49 7.03
N MET A 298 20.37 -4.84 7.91
CA MET A 298 18.91 -4.93 7.94
C MET A 298 18.28 -4.49 6.62
N VAL A 299 18.71 -3.34 6.09
CA VAL A 299 18.23 -2.85 4.79
C VAL A 299 18.66 -3.81 3.68
N CYS A 300 19.93 -4.21 3.62
CA CYS A 300 20.45 -5.12 2.59
C CYS A 300 19.72 -6.47 2.56
N LEU A 301 19.49 -7.10 3.73
CA LEU A 301 18.76 -8.36 3.83
C LEU A 301 17.31 -8.20 3.35
N THR A 302 16.66 -7.10 3.73
CA THR A 302 15.28 -6.81 3.30
C THR A 302 15.20 -6.57 1.79
N GLN A 303 16.13 -5.80 1.23
CA GLN A 303 16.21 -5.56 -0.21
C GLN A 303 16.50 -6.84 -1.00
N ALA A 304 17.43 -7.68 -0.52
CA ALA A 304 17.72 -8.99 -1.11
C ALA A 304 16.49 -9.90 -1.09
N TRP A 305 15.76 -9.93 0.02
CA TRP A 305 14.51 -10.69 0.12
C TRP A 305 13.43 -10.18 -0.85
N LEU A 306 13.24 -8.87 -0.98
CA LEU A 306 12.30 -8.29 -1.93
C LEU A 306 12.70 -8.57 -3.39
N LEU A 307 13.99 -8.47 -3.73
CA LEU A 307 14.52 -8.83 -5.05
C LEU A 307 14.32 -10.31 -5.36
N TRP A 308 14.60 -11.20 -4.40
CA TRP A 308 14.35 -12.63 -4.54
C TRP A 308 12.87 -12.92 -4.85
N LYS A 309 11.95 -12.25 -4.13
CA LYS A 309 10.51 -12.37 -4.35
C LYS A 309 10.10 -11.86 -5.73
N PHE A 310 10.68 -10.75 -6.16
CA PHE A 310 10.48 -10.17 -7.49
C PHE A 310 10.96 -11.11 -8.60
N ILE A 311 12.17 -11.67 -8.49
CA ILE A 311 12.71 -12.64 -9.45
C ILE A 311 11.80 -13.87 -9.53
N CYS A 312 11.39 -14.43 -8.37
CA CYS A 312 10.45 -15.56 -8.32
C CYS A 312 9.09 -15.23 -8.97
N PHE A 313 8.60 -14.00 -8.81
CA PHE A 313 7.39 -13.52 -9.45
C PHE A 313 7.58 -13.43 -10.98
N GLN A 314 8.66 -12.81 -11.44
CA GLN A 314 8.92 -12.62 -12.86
C GLN A 314 9.18 -13.96 -13.58
N LEU A 315 9.90 -14.89 -12.95
CA LEU A 315 10.09 -16.25 -13.45
C LEU A 315 8.78 -17.04 -13.55
N ARG A 316 7.84 -16.83 -12.61
CA ARG A 316 6.49 -17.43 -12.72
C ARG A 316 5.74 -16.85 -13.91
N ARG A 317 5.68 -15.53 -14.02
CA ARG A 317 5.00 -14.82 -15.13
C ARG A 317 5.57 -15.22 -16.50
N TRP A 318 6.90 -15.31 -16.61
CA TRP A 318 7.55 -15.73 -17.84
C TRP A 318 7.26 -17.17 -18.24
N ARG A 319 7.20 -18.09 -17.25
CA ARG A 319 6.80 -19.48 -17.49
C ARG A 319 5.35 -19.57 -17.96
N GLU A 320 4.44 -18.82 -17.36
CA GLU A 320 3.02 -18.74 -17.75
C GLU A 320 2.89 -18.22 -19.19
N PHE A 321 3.54 -17.10 -19.51
CA PHE A 321 3.55 -16.54 -20.86
C PHE A 321 4.09 -17.52 -21.91
N ARG A 322 5.19 -18.22 -21.61
CA ARG A 322 5.74 -19.27 -22.51
C ARG A 322 4.75 -20.41 -22.72
N ARG A 323 4.04 -20.84 -21.67
CA ARG A 323 3.01 -21.89 -21.76
C ARG A 323 1.82 -21.44 -22.62
N GLU A 324 1.35 -20.22 -22.44
CA GLU A 324 0.27 -19.64 -23.26
C GLU A 324 0.68 -19.53 -24.73
N GLN A 325 1.89 -19.05 -25.01
CA GLN A 325 2.40 -19.00 -26.39
C GLN A 325 2.52 -20.40 -27.00
N ALA A 326 3.03 -21.38 -26.25
CA ALA A 326 3.12 -22.76 -26.73
C ALA A 326 1.72 -23.36 -27.00
N ALA A 327 0.74 -23.07 -26.13
CA ALA A 327 -0.66 -23.48 -26.33
C ALA A 327 -1.28 -22.83 -27.57
N ARG A 328 -1.07 -21.51 -27.78
CA ARG A 328 -1.53 -20.79 -28.98
C ARG A 328 -0.92 -21.34 -30.25
N LYS A 329 0.39 -21.63 -30.27
CA LYS A 329 1.06 -22.26 -31.42
C LYS A 329 0.49 -23.64 -31.72
N LYS A 330 0.27 -24.48 -30.69
CA LYS A 330 -0.37 -25.80 -30.85
C LYS A 330 -1.81 -25.70 -31.35
N ALA A 331 -2.57 -24.68 -30.94
CA ALA A 331 -3.94 -24.45 -31.41
C ALA A 331 -3.98 -23.98 -32.87
N ALA A 332 -3.05 -23.12 -33.28
CA ALA A 332 -2.93 -22.64 -34.66
C ALA A 332 -2.59 -23.77 -35.65
N VAL A 333 -1.73 -24.71 -35.24
CA VAL A 333 -1.37 -25.90 -36.06
C VAL A 333 -2.55 -26.88 -36.20
N LYS A 334 -3.49 -26.89 -35.25
CA LYS A 334 -4.68 -27.76 -35.28
C LYS A 334 -5.89 -27.18 -36.04
N GLN A 335 -5.83 -25.94 -36.53
CA GLN A 335 -6.89 -25.42 -37.39
C GLN A 335 -6.74 -26.03 -38.80
N PRO A 336 -7.71 -26.81 -39.30
CA PRO A 336 -7.65 -27.29 -40.67
C PRO A 336 -7.74 -26.09 -41.62
N VAL A 337 -6.84 -26.06 -42.61
CA VAL A 337 -6.91 -25.13 -43.73
C VAL A 337 -8.32 -25.26 -44.31
N ARG A 338 -9.15 -24.20 -44.20
CA ARG A 338 -10.40 -24.12 -44.97
C ARG A 338 -9.99 -24.15 -46.45
N THR A 339 -10.07 -25.32 -47.07
CA THR A 339 -10.04 -25.46 -48.52
C THR A 339 -11.16 -24.59 -49.08
N LEU A 340 -10.78 -23.45 -49.66
CA LEU A 340 -11.62 -22.71 -50.58
C LEU A 340 -12.02 -23.68 -51.69
N LYS A 341 -13.25 -24.20 -51.61
CA LYS A 341 -13.86 -24.99 -52.65
C LYS A 341 -14.08 -24.03 -53.83
N ARG A 342 -13.11 -24.00 -54.74
CA ARG A 342 -13.21 -23.33 -56.03
C ARG A 342 -14.18 -24.16 -56.86
N ASP A 343 -15.45 -23.77 -56.86
CA ASP A 343 -16.44 -24.37 -57.77
C ASP A 343 -16.04 -24.01 -59.20
N SER A 344 -15.54 -25.03 -59.90
CA SER A 344 -15.31 -25.02 -61.34
C SER A 344 -16.58 -25.47 -62.05
N GLY A 345 -17.20 -24.52 -62.76
CA GLY A 345 -17.89 -24.77 -64.04
C GLY A 345 -19.40 -25.02 -63.98
N HIS A 346 -20.18 -24.02 -64.41
CA HIS A 346 -21.05 -24.21 -65.58
C HIS A 346 -21.39 -22.85 -66.22
N HIS A 347 -21.07 -22.74 -67.51
CA HIS A 347 -21.53 -21.67 -68.38
C HIS A 347 -23.00 -21.93 -68.74
N GLU A 348 -23.84 -20.91 -68.65
CA GLU A 348 -24.95 -20.75 -69.59
C GLU A 348 -25.29 -19.27 -69.77
N ASN A 349 -25.43 -18.88 -71.04
CA ASN A 349 -25.65 -17.53 -71.54
C ASN A 349 -27.08 -17.05 -71.24
N GLY A 350 -27.26 -15.73 -71.06
CA GLY A 350 -28.58 -15.15 -71.31
C GLY A 350 -28.88 -13.80 -70.66
N VAL A 351 -28.67 -12.75 -71.45
CA VAL A 351 -29.51 -11.53 -71.50
C VAL A 351 -29.36 -10.51 -70.36
N ILE A 352 -28.67 -9.43 -70.73
CA ILE A 352 -28.70 -8.10 -70.13
C ILE A 352 -30.14 -7.56 -70.16
N LYS A 353 -30.67 -7.17 -68.99
CA LYS A 353 -31.72 -6.16 -68.95
C LYS A 353 -31.49 -5.23 -67.76
N ALA A 354 -31.08 -4.01 -68.08
CA ALA A 354 -31.09 -2.87 -67.19
C ALA A 354 -32.54 -2.42 -66.98
N GLU A 355 -32.96 -2.22 -65.74
CA GLU A 355 -33.97 -1.20 -65.46
C GLU A 355 -33.91 -0.72 -64.01
N ASN A 356 -33.99 0.61 -63.90
CA ASN A 356 -34.08 1.40 -62.69
C ASN A 356 -35.37 1.09 -61.92
N GLY A 357 -35.36 1.35 -60.61
CA GLY A 357 -36.59 1.76 -59.93
C GLY A 357 -36.81 1.22 -58.53
N ALA A 358 -36.82 2.16 -57.58
CA ALA A 358 -37.71 2.21 -56.42
C ALA A 358 -37.58 1.14 -55.31
N SER A 359 -37.03 1.58 -54.18
CA SER A 359 -37.51 1.19 -52.84
C SER A 359 -39.05 1.36 -52.76
N PRO A 360 -39.81 0.45 -52.10
CA PRO A 360 -40.15 0.74 -50.70
C PRO A 360 -40.41 -0.47 -49.78
N ARG A 361 -40.24 -0.18 -48.47
CA ARG A 361 -41.03 -0.62 -47.30
C ARG A 361 -40.96 -2.07 -46.76
N ILE A 362 -40.42 -2.13 -45.54
CA ILE A 362 -41.04 -2.59 -44.27
C ILE A 362 -41.87 -3.89 -44.30
N LYS A 363 -41.37 -4.92 -43.59
CA LYS A 363 -42.23 -5.80 -42.77
C LYS A 363 -41.64 -6.00 -41.36
N LYS A 364 -42.50 -5.72 -40.38
CA LYS A 364 -42.35 -5.93 -38.93
C LYS A 364 -42.84 -7.34 -38.55
N ALA A 365 -42.36 -7.80 -37.38
CA ALA A 365 -42.93 -8.77 -36.43
C ALA A 365 -42.82 -10.27 -36.82
N LYS A 366 -42.64 -11.25 -35.92
CA LYS A 366 -42.92 -11.45 -34.47
C LYS A 366 -41.81 -12.36 -33.88
N ALA A 367 -41.26 -12.14 -32.68
CA ALA A 367 -41.77 -12.46 -31.33
C ALA A 367 -42.04 -13.96 -31.06
N LEU A 368 -41.11 -14.59 -30.34
CA LEU A 368 -41.34 -15.31 -29.08
C LEU A 368 -40.03 -15.33 -28.27
#